data_AF-A0A969ZX35-F1
#
_entry.id   AF-A0A969ZX35-F1
#
_cell.length_a   1.000
_cell.length_b   1.000
_cell.length_c   1.000
_cell.angle_alpha   90.00
_cell.angle_beta   90.00
_cell.angle_gamma   90.00
#
_symmetry.space_group_name_H-M   'P 1'
#
loop_
_entity.id
_entity.type
_entity.pdbx_description
1 polymer ?
#
loop_
_entity_poly.entity_id
_entity_poly.type
_entity_poly.pdbx_seq_one_letter_code
_entity_poly.pdbx_strand_id
1 'polypeptide(L)'
;MYKNRYFFCECHCEQPDVLDVIEKGICLIKEGIKDVKIGLDLICCCRIQEGIRCTEKGLCRLEKGLDLVVKGLRDVEFECDYRSNMNIKEGICDLKDGIRDVREGLCQLKKCCLCEGLESINCALRDLDEGLCRLVKGVAEIRDERDMRRKRKLCK
;
A
#
# COMPACT_ATOMS: atom_id res chain seq x y z
N MET A 1 -38.90 -6.00 11.14
CA MET A 1 -38.25 -7.12 10.41
C MET A 1 -36.80 -6.77 10.11
N TYR A 2 -35.90 -6.94 11.09
CA TYR A 2 -34.46 -6.85 10.84
C TYR A 2 -33.96 -8.27 10.56
N LYS A 3 -33.67 -8.58 9.29
CA LYS A 3 -33.07 -9.88 8.93
C LYS A 3 -31.60 -9.87 9.34
N ASN A 4 -31.37 -10.29 10.57
CA ASN A 4 -30.11 -10.89 11.00
C ASN A 4 -29.83 -12.07 10.05
N ARG A 5 -28.82 -11.94 9.17
CA ARG A 5 -28.20 -13.08 8.52
C ARG A 5 -26.79 -13.24 9.09
N TYR A 6 -26.73 -13.60 10.36
CA TYR A 6 -25.62 -14.40 10.83
C TYR A 6 -25.83 -15.80 10.23
N PHE A 7 -25.17 -16.06 9.10
CA PHE A 7 -25.01 -17.43 8.63
C PHE A 7 -24.00 -18.08 9.58
N PHE A 8 -24.51 -18.91 10.49
CA PHE A 8 -23.73 -19.79 11.33
C PHE A 8 -23.16 -20.89 10.42
N CYS A 9 -21.93 -20.73 9.92
CA CYS A 9 -21.14 -21.83 9.37
C CYS A 9 -20.37 -22.42 10.55
N GLU A 10 -20.63 -23.67 10.91
CA GLU A 10 -19.80 -24.47 11.83
C GLU A 10 -18.49 -24.88 11.16
N CYS A 11 -17.79 -23.87 10.68
CA CYS A 11 -16.58 -23.98 9.90
C CYS A 11 -15.63 -23.01 10.59
N HIS A 12 -14.58 -23.51 11.26
CA HIS A 12 -13.47 -22.71 11.80
C HIS A 12 -12.68 -22.04 10.66
N CYS A 13 -13.38 -21.31 9.80
CA CYS A 13 -12.82 -20.40 8.84
C CYS A 13 -12.71 -19.08 9.59
N GLU A 14 -11.58 -18.84 10.25
CA GLU A 14 -11.23 -17.47 10.66
C GLU A 14 -11.28 -16.64 9.37
N GLN A 15 -12.36 -15.89 9.17
CA GLN A 15 -12.40 -14.91 8.10
C GLN A 15 -11.22 -13.97 8.37
N PRO A 16 -10.30 -13.79 7.41
CA PRO A 16 -9.11 -12.98 7.63
C PRO A 16 -9.56 -11.60 8.11
N ASP A 17 -8.93 -11.10 9.17
CA ASP A 17 -9.30 -9.81 9.71
C ASP A 17 -9.09 -8.77 8.60
N VAL A 18 -9.99 -7.80 8.50
CA VAL A 18 -9.90 -6.77 7.45
C VAL A 18 -8.56 -6.03 7.52
N LEU A 19 -8.04 -5.85 8.73
CA LEU A 19 -6.72 -5.28 8.96
C LEU A 19 -5.58 -6.16 8.41
N ASP A 20 -5.72 -7.48 8.39
CA ASP A 20 -4.71 -8.39 7.83
C ASP A 20 -4.55 -8.19 6.32
N VAL A 21 -5.66 -7.88 5.62
CA VAL A 21 -5.63 -7.60 4.18
C VAL A 21 -4.85 -6.31 3.91
N ILE A 22 -5.10 -5.27 4.72
CA ILE A 22 -4.39 -3.99 4.62
C ILE A 22 -2.90 -4.18 4.94
N GLU A 23 -2.57 -4.95 5.99
CA GLU A 23 -1.18 -5.24 6.37
C GLU A 23 -0.43 -6.02 5.30
N LYS A 24 -1.08 -7.01 4.68
CA LYS A 24 -0.51 -7.71 3.50
C LYS A 24 -0.22 -6.73 2.38
N GLY A 25 -1.13 -5.79 2.11
CA GLY A 25 -0.92 -4.74 1.12
C GLY A 25 0.26 -3.82 1.46
N ILE A 26 0.38 -3.37 2.71
CA ILE A 26 1.51 -2.58 3.22
C ILE A 26 2.83 -3.34 3.09
N CYS A 27 2.85 -4.64 3.38
CA CYS A 27 4.03 -5.49 3.20
C CYS A 27 4.46 -5.57 1.73
N LEU A 28 3.51 -5.76 0.80
CA LEU A 28 3.81 -5.75 -0.63
C LEU A 28 4.34 -4.39 -1.10
N ILE A 29 3.80 -3.28 -0.59
CA ILE A 29 4.31 -1.94 -0.91
C ILE A 29 5.76 -1.80 -0.44
N LYS A 30 6.07 -2.20 0.81
CA LYS A 30 7.44 -2.19 1.33
C LYS A 30 8.41 -3.01 0.49
N GLU A 31 7.99 -4.20 0.07
CA GLU A 31 8.78 -5.05 -0.84
C GLU A 31 8.95 -4.41 -2.22
N GLY A 32 7.91 -3.76 -2.74
CA GLY A 32 7.95 -3.03 -3.99
C GLY A 32 8.95 -1.88 -3.97
N ILE A 33 8.92 -1.05 -2.91
CA ILE A 33 9.90 0.03 -2.70
C ILE A 33 11.32 -0.52 -2.66
N LYS A 34 11.55 -1.63 -1.95
CA LYS A 34 12.87 -2.29 -1.89
C LYS A 34 13.35 -2.75 -3.27
N ASP A 35 12.48 -3.41 -4.05
CA ASP A 35 12.80 -3.85 -5.41
C ASP A 35 13.14 -2.65 -6.32
N VAL A 36 12.41 -1.52 -6.21
CA VAL A 36 12.73 -0.29 -6.95
C VAL A 36 14.11 0.26 -6.56
N LYS A 37 14.43 0.32 -5.26
CA LYS A 37 15.75 0.76 -4.76
C LYS A 37 16.87 -0.13 -5.30
N ILE A 38 16.70 -1.46 -5.26
CA ILE A 38 17.65 -2.42 -5.86
C ILE A 38 17.79 -2.18 -7.38
N GLY A 39 16.68 -1.89 -8.07
CA GLY A 39 16.69 -1.58 -9.49
C GLY A 39 17.52 -0.34 -9.82
N LEU A 40 17.42 0.72 -9.02
CA LEU A 40 18.26 1.91 -9.15
C LEU A 40 19.74 1.61 -8.92
N ASP A 41 20.08 0.87 -7.86
CA ASP A 41 21.46 0.49 -7.56
C ASP A 41 22.08 -0.30 -8.73
N LEU A 42 21.32 -1.22 -9.34
CA LEU A 42 21.76 -1.97 -10.51
C LEU A 42 22.00 -1.06 -11.73
N ILE A 43 21.15 -0.06 -11.97
CA ILE A 43 21.34 0.91 -13.06
C ILE A 43 22.64 1.71 -12.82
N CYS A 44 22.86 2.17 -11.59
CA CYS A 44 24.08 2.88 -11.19
C CYS A 44 25.35 2.03 -11.36
N CYS A 45 25.25 0.70 -11.24
CA CYS A 45 26.34 -0.25 -11.51
C CYS A 45 26.42 -0.70 -12.99
N CYS A 46 25.88 0.07 -13.92
CA CYS A 46 25.86 -0.22 -15.36
C CYS A 46 25.08 -1.49 -15.76
N ARG A 47 24.30 -2.09 -14.86
CA ARG A 47 23.43 -3.26 -15.13
C ARG A 47 22.02 -2.79 -15.48
N ILE A 48 21.93 -1.93 -16.49
CA ILE A 48 20.71 -1.15 -16.83
C ILE A 48 19.49 -2.06 -17.05
N GLN A 49 19.63 -3.10 -17.89
CA GLN A 49 18.51 -4.00 -18.20
C GLN A 49 18.00 -4.76 -16.97
N GLU A 50 18.92 -5.20 -16.11
CA GLU A 50 18.55 -5.90 -14.87
C GLU A 50 17.88 -4.97 -13.87
N GLY A 51 18.40 -3.73 -13.77
CA GLY A 51 17.81 -2.71 -12.92
C GLY A 51 16.42 -2.30 -13.37
N ILE A 52 16.20 -2.07 -14.68
CA ILE A 52 14.86 -1.83 -15.25
C ILE A 52 13.91 -2.98 -14.89
N ARG A 53 14.32 -4.24 -15.10
CA ARG A 53 13.50 -5.42 -14.77
C ARG A 53 13.17 -5.49 -13.27
N CYS A 54 14.11 -5.13 -12.41
CA CYS A 54 13.91 -5.11 -10.96
C CYS A 54 12.93 -4.00 -10.55
N THR A 55 13.07 -2.80 -11.13
CA THR A 55 12.13 -1.69 -10.93
C THR A 55 10.71 -2.02 -11.43
N GLU A 56 10.57 -2.69 -12.57
CA GLU A 56 9.26 -3.17 -13.08
C GLU A 56 8.61 -4.18 -12.13
N LYS A 57 9.40 -5.11 -11.57
CA LYS A 57 8.92 -6.04 -10.54
C LYS A 57 8.46 -5.29 -9.29
N GLY A 58 9.23 -4.30 -8.86
CA GLY A 58 8.86 -3.42 -7.75
C GLY A 58 7.54 -2.69 -8.01
N LEU A 59 7.37 -2.12 -9.20
CA LEU A 59 6.13 -1.46 -9.62
C LEU A 59 4.92 -2.41 -9.55
N CYS A 60 5.05 -3.63 -10.06
CA CYS A 60 3.98 -4.63 -9.99
C CYS A 60 3.58 -4.98 -8.54
N ARG A 61 4.54 -5.01 -7.61
CA ARG A 61 4.27 -5.22 -6.18
C ARG A 61 3.60 -4.01 -5.53
N LEU A 62 4.03 -2.79 -5.87
CA LEU A 62 3.40 -1.56 -5.39
C LEU A 62 1.92 -1.50 -5.78
N GLU A 63 1.61 -1.77 -7.06
CA GLU A 63 0.24 -1.76 -7.57
C GLU A 63 -0.64 -2.80 -6.86
N LYS A 64 -0.15 -4.04 -6.75
CA LYS A 64 -0.87 -5.11 -6.02
C LYS A 64 -1.07 -4.77 -4.55
N GLY A 65 -0.05 -4.21 -3.90
CA GLY A 65 -0.14 -3.82 -2.50
C GLY A 65 -1.15 -2.69 -2.27
N LEU A 66 -1.15 -1.69 -3.14
CA LEU A 66 -2.13 -0.60 -3.11
C LEU A 66 -3.55 -1.10 -3.36
N ASP A 67 -3.75 -2.01 -4.30
CA ASP A 67 -5.06 -2.62 -4.55
C ASP A 67 -5.59 -3.38 -3.32
N LEU A 68 -4.73 -4.11 -2.62
CA LEU A 68 -5.10 -4.79 -1.37
C LEU A 68 -5.45 -3.80 -0.27
N VAL A 69 -4.69 -2.72 -0.11
CA VAL A 69 -4.98 -1.65 0.85
C VAL A 69 -6.34 -1.03 0.56
N VAL A 70 -6.62 -0.65 -0.70
CA VAL A 70 -7.89 -0.03 -1.09
C VAL A 70 -9.07 -0.99 -0.88
N LYS A 71 -8.90 -2.28 -1.19
CA LYS A 71 -9.92 -3.30 -0.91
C LYS A 71 -10.17 -3.45 0.58
N GLY A 72 -9.12 -3.64 1.38
CA GLY A 72 -9.22 -3.78 2.82
C GLY A 72 -9.88 -2.56 3.47
N LEU A 73 -9.51 -1.35 3.05
CA LEU A 73 -10.16 -0.14 3.55
C LEU A 73 -11.66 -0.11 3.23
N ARG A 74 -12.07 -0.44 2.00
CA ARG A 74 -13.49 -0.53 1.66
C ARG A 74 -14.24 -1.47 2.60
N ASP A 75 -13.62 -2.57 3.00
CA ASP A 75 -14.20 -3.52 3.94
C ASP A 75 -14.25 -2.95 5.38
N VAL A 76 -13.23 -2.17 5.80
CA VAL A 76 -13.26 -1.44 7.08
C VAL A 76 -14.44 -0.46 7.11
N GLU A 77 -14.92 0.02 5.96
CA GLU A 77 -15.87 1.15 5.89
C GLU A 77 -17.24 0.71 6.36
N PHE A 78 -17.49 -0.59 6.19
CA PHE A 78 -18.67 -1.26 6.70
C PHE A 78 -18.56 -1.58 8.19
N GLU A 79 -17.35 -1.65 8.77
CA GLU A 79 -17.12 -1.92 10.21
C GLU A 79 -16.94 -0.64 11.06
N CYS A 80 -16.30 0.40 10.51
CA CYS A 80 -15.88 1.63 11.18
C CYS A 80 -16.04 2.86 10.28
N ASP A 81 -16.28 4.03 10.89
CA ASP A 81 -16.45 5.30 10.15
C ASP A 81 -15.10 6.02 10.01
N TYR A 82 -14.16 5.42 9.28
CA TYR A 82 -12.81 5.96 9.08
C TYR A 82 -12.74 6.96 7.90
N ARG A 83 -13.89 7.32 7.30
CA ARG A 83 -13.96 8.17 6.09
C ARG A 83 -13.31 9.55 6.25
N SER A 84 -12.99 9.96 7.47
CA SER A 84 -12.31 11.23 7.79
C SER A 84 -10.82 11.07 8.10
N ASN A 85 -10.27 9.86 8.00
CA ASN A 85 -8.85 9.62 8.27
C ASN A 85 -7.98 10.21 7.14
N MET A 86 -7.44 11.40 7.38
CA MET A 86 -6.61 12.12 6.41
C MET A 86 -5.31 11.38 6.11
N ASN A 87 -4.71 10.72 7.11
CA ASN A 87 -3.48 9.94 6.92
C ASN A 87 -3.68 8.83 5.87
N ILE A 88 -4.84 8.17 5.86
CA ILE A 88 -5.15 7.12 4.89
C ILE A 88 -5.36 7.72 3.49
N LYS A 89 -6.14 8.80 3.40
CA LYS A 89 -6.43 9.43 2.11
C LYS A 89 -5.17 9.98 1.45
N GLU A 90 -4.42 10.79 2.19
CA GLU A 90 -3.17 11.36 1.71
C GLU A 90 -2.16 10.26 1.42
N GLY A 91 -2.02 9.28 2.31
CA GLY A 91 -1.12 8.15 2.08
C GLY A 91 -1.42 7.37 0.79
N ILE A 92 -2.70 7.13 0.47
CA ILE A 92 -3.09 6.50 -0.80
C ILE A 92 -2.81 7.40 -2.00
N CYS A 93 -3.03 8.71 -1.88
CA CYS A 93 -2.73 9.66 -2.95
C CYS A 93 -1.24 9.69 -3.26
N ASP A 94 -0.38 9.86 -2.24
CA ASP A 94 1.07 9.89 -2.43
C ASP A 94 1.58 8.57 -3.01
N LEU A 95 1.03 7.43 -2.56
CA LEU A 95 1.38 6.11 -3.12
C LEU A 95 1.00 6.01 -4.61
N LYS A 96 -0.15 6.55 -5.03
CA LYS A 96 -0.55 6.56 -6.44
C LYS A 96 0.34 7.46 -7.27
N ASP A 97 0.65 8.65 -6.77
CA ASP A 97 1.53 9.60 -7.45
C ASP A 97 2.93 8.99 -7.58
N GLY A 98 3.50 8.44 -6.51
CA GLY A 98 4.78 7.71 -6.57
C GLY A 98 4.76 6.53 -7.54
N ILE A 99 3.70 5.71 -7.59
CA ILE A 99 3.58 4.62 -8.59
C ILE A 99 3.61 5.17 -10.02
N ARG A 100 2.87 6.26 -10.28
CA ARG A 100 2.84 6.91 -11.60
C ARG A 100 4.24 7.42 -11.98
N ASP A 101 4.94 8.02 -11.03
CA ASP A 101 6.23 8.65 -11.29
C ASP A 101 7.34 7.61 -11.47
N VAL A 102 7.29 6.46 -10.74
CA VAL A 102 8.16 5.30 -11.04
C VAL A 102 7.92 4.81 -12.48
N ARG A 103 6.66 4.75 -12.93
CA ARG A 103 6.30 4.31 -14.28
C ARG A 103 6.84 5.28 -15.34
N GLU A 104 6.75 6.59 -15.10
CA GLU A 104 7.29 7.60 -16.00
C GLU A 104 8.82 7.51 -16.07
N GLY A 105 9.50 7.43 -14.93
CA GLY A 105 10.95 7.26 -14.91
C GLY A 105 11.41 5.96 -15.61
N LEU A 106 10.67 4.85 -15.48
CA LEU A 106 10.89 3.64 -16.27
C LEU A 106 10.78 3.88 -17.79
N CYS A 107 9.79 4.66 -18.22
CA CYS A 107 9.63 5.04 -19.63
C CYS A 107 10.83 5.88 -20.13
N GLN A 108 11.34 6.78 -19.30
CA GLN A 108 12.52 7.60 -19.61
C GLN A 108 13.79 6.75 -19.71
N LEU A 109 14.02 5.85 -18.76
CA LEU A 109 15.13 4.89 -18.79
C LEU A 109 15.14 4.06 -20.07
N LYS A 110 13.96 3.59 -20.52
CA LYS A 110 13.82 2.81 -21.77
C LYS A 110 14.08 3.64 -23.04
N LYS A 111 13.96 4.96 -22.97
CA LYS A 111 14.26 5.90 -24.06
C LYS A 111 15.70 6.44 -23.99
N CYS A 112 16.56 5.85 -23.16
CA CYS A 112 17.94 6.28 -22.93
C CYS A 112 18.09 7.65 -22.25
N CYS A 113 17.04 8.17 -21.62
CA CYS A 113 17.08 9.36 -20.76
C CYS A 113 17.40 8.92 -19.32
N LEU A 114 18.66 8.54 -19.09
CA LEU A 114 19.09 7.91 -17.83
C LEU A 114 18.99 8.84 -16.63
N CYS A 115 19.51 10.07 -16.75
CA CYS A 115 19.53 11.02 -15.64
C CYS A 115 18.11 11.40 -15.21
N GLU A 116 17.27 11.78 -16.17
CA GLU A 116 15.88 12.16 -15.92
C GLU A 116 15.09 10.98 -15.34
N GLY A 117 15.29 9.77 -15.89
CA GLY A 117 14.63 8.57 -15.41
C GLY A 117 15.02 8.21 -13.97
N LEU A 118 16.30 8.33 -13.63
CA LEU A 118 16.80 8.10 -12.26
C LEU A 118 16.30 9.17 -11.29
N GLU A 119 16.29 10.44 -11.67
CA GLU A 119 15.76 11.52 -10.85
C GLU A 119 14.26 11.35 -10.59
N SER A 120 13.49 11.03 -11.64
CA SER A 120 12.05 10.77 -11.54
C SER A 120 11.73 9.64 -10.58
N ILE A 121 12.43 8.49 -10.69
CA ILE A 121 12.22 7.37 -9.77
C ILE A 121 12.67 7.70 -8.34
N ASN A 122 13.73 8.49 -8.16
CA ASN A 122 14.17 8.90 -6.82
C ASN A 122 13.16 9.83 -6.13
N CYS A 123 12.56 10.77 -6.87
CA CYS A 123 11.45 11.58 -6.36
C CYS A 123 10.27 10.69 -5.99
N ALA A 124 9.89 9.78 -6.90
CA ALA A 124 8.80 8.85 -6.67
C ALA A 124 9.01 7.97 -5.43
N LEU A 125 10.24 7.54 -5.15
CA LEU A 125 10.57 6.78 -3.93
C LEU A 125 10.32 7.58 -2.65
N ARG A 126 10.49 8.91 -2.66
CA ARG A 126 10.18 9.77 -1.52
C ARG A 126 8.68 9.83 -1.28
N ASP A 127 7.89 10.00 -2.34
CA ASP A 127 6.43 10.03 -2.27
C ASP A 127 5.88 8.67 -1.79
N LEU A 128 6.47 7.57 -2.28
CA LEU A 128 6.13 6.22 -1.83
C LEU A 128 6.45 6.02 -0.34
N ASP A 129 7.63 6.44 0.12
CA ASP A 129 8.04 6.30 1.53
C ASP A 129 7.15 7.18 2.44
N GLU A 130 6.82 8.41 2.04
CA GLU A 130 5.92 9.31 2.78
C GLU A 130 4.48 8.76 2.82
N GLY A 131 3.96 8.36 1.67
CA GLY A 131 2.62 7.78 1.54
C GLY A 131 2.46 6.51 2.38
N LEU A 132 3.48 5.65 2.37
CA LEU A 132 3.53 4.46 3.21
C LEU A 132 3.53 4.81 4.71
N CYS A 133 4.28 5.84 5.12
CA CYS A 133 4.31 6.28 6.51
C CYS A 133 2.94 6.80 6.97
N ARG A 134 2.28 7.63 6.14
CA ARG A 134 0.92 8.13 6.43
C ARG A 134 -0.08 6.97 6.50
N LEU A 135 -0.02 6.05 5.54
CA LEU A 135 -0.89 4.88 5.52
C LEU A 135 -0.73 4.03 6.80
N VAL A 136 0.50 3.73 7.21
CA VAL A 136 0.77 2.96 8.45
C VAL A 136 0.19 3.65 9.68
N LYS A 137 0.35 4.98 9.79
CA LYS A 137 -0.26 5.76 10.89
C LYS A 137 -1.78 5.67 10.88
N GLY A 138 -2.40 5.87 9.72
CA GLY A 138 -3.85 5.79 9.59
C GLY A 138 -4.43 4.42 9.93
N VAL A 139 -3.72 3.35 9.57
CA VAL A 139 -4.12 1.97 9.93
C VAL A 139 -3.99 1.72 11.44
N ALA A 140 -2.97 2.28 12.09
CA ALA A 140 -2.86 2.21 13.55
C ALA A 140 -4.03 2.94 14.25
N GLU A 141 -4.43 4.11 13.76
CA GLU A 141 -5.58 4.85 14.28
C GLU A 141 -6.90 4.06 14.14
N ILE A 142 -7.11 3.37 13.00
CA ILE A 142 -8.27 2.47 12.84
C ILE A 142 -8.24 1.34 13.88
N ARG A 143 -7.08 0.73 14.08
CA ARG A 143 -6.91 -0.37 15.04
C ARG A 143 -7.25 0.09 16.46
N ASP A 144 -6.73 1.24 16.87
CA ASP A 144 -6.99 1.84 18.18
C ASP A 144 -8.48 2.13 18.38
N GLU A 145 -9.17 2.69 17.37
CA GLU A 145 -10.60 2.95 17.44
C GLU A 145 -11.42 1.66 17.60
N ARG A 146 -11.06 0.62 16.84
CA ARG A 146 -11.71 -0.70 16.93
C ARG A 146 -11.55 -1.32 18.31
N ASP A 147 -10.35 -1.23 18.90
CA ASP A 147 -10.07 -1.76 20.23
C ASP A 147 -10.81 -0.98 21.33
N MET A 148 -10.90 0.35 21.20
CA MET A 148 -11.70 1.18 22.10
C MET A 148 -13.19 0.81 22.04
N ARG A 149 -13.74 0.57 20.85
CA ARG A 149 -15.13 0.12 20.67
C ARG A 149 -15.37 -1.27 21.30
N ARG A 150 -14.43 -2.20 21.15
CA ARG A 150 -14.48 -3.54 21.78
C ARG A 150 -14.51 -3.43 23.31
N LYS A 151 -13.60 -2.65 23.90
CA LYS A 151 -13.56 -2.41 25.35
C LYS A 151 -14.88 -1.81 25.88
N ARG A 152 -15.47 -0.84 25.18
CA ARG A 152 -16.76 -0.24 25.57
C ARG A 152 -17.94 -1.23 25.54
N LYS A 153 -17.92 -2.23 24.65
CA LYS A 153 -18.96 -3.27 24.59
C LYS A 153 -18.83 -4.31 25.70
N LEU A 154 -17.62 -4.56 26.20
CA LEU A 154 -17.35 -5.49 27.31
C LEU A 154 -17.70 -4.91 28.69
N CYS A 155 -17.74 -3.58 28.81
CA CYS A 155 -18.08 -2.88 30.05
C CYS A 155 -19.59 -2.58 30.20
N LYS A 156 -20.46 -3.15 29.36
CA LYS A 156 -21.93 -3.06 29.44
C LYS A 156 -22.50 -4.46 29.62
#